data_AF-E0RTT8-F1
#
_entry.id   AF-E0RTT8-F1
#
_cell.length_a   1.000
_cell.length_b   1.000
_cell.length_c   1.000
_cell.angle_alpha   90.00
_cell.angle_beta   90.00
_cell.angle_gamma   90.00
#
_symmetry.space_group_name_H-M   'P 1'
#
loop_
_entity.id
_entity.type
_entity.pdbx_description
1 polymer ?
#
loop_
_entity_poly.entity_id
_entity_poly.type
_entity_poly.pdbx_seq_one_letter_code
_entity_poly.pdbx_strand_id
1 'polypeptide(L)' 'MLQHLKEEGIDISPSLIEAARVLDKHYIPTRYPNGLPEGAPTEFYTRKEAEDALRYSEEILRFARHLLG' A
#
# COMPACT_ATOMS: atom_id res chain seq x y z
N MET A 1 -10.37 -1.42 -4.99
CA MET A 1 -10.77 -2.10 -3.74
C MET A 1 -11.26 -1.09 -2.69
N LEU A 2 -10.41 -0.32 -2.00
CA LEU A 2 -10.89 0.64 -0.98
C LEU A 2 -11.77 1.77 -1.55
N GLN A 3 -11.47 2.28 -2.76
CA GLN A 3 -12.32 3.29 -3.40
C GLN A 3 -13.74 2.77 -3.66
N HIS A 4 -13.87 1.49 -3.98
CA HIS A 4 -15.17 0.86 -4.23
C HIS A 4 -15.97 0.71 -2.94
N LEU A 5 -15.34 0.30 -1.84
CA LEU A 5 -15.98 0.26 -0.52
C LEU A 5 -16.51 1.65 -0.10
N LYS A 6 -15.80 2.73 -0.48
CA LYS A 6 -16.26 4.10 -0.27
C LYS A 6 -17.52 4.42 -1.09
N GLU A 7 -17.61 3.93 -2.32
CA GLU A 7 -18.82 4.06 -3.17
C GLU A 7 -20.00 3.28 -2.59
N GLU A 8 -19.74 2.16 -1.91
CA GLU A 8 -20.75 1.37 -1.17
C GLU A 8 -21.19 2.01 0.16
N GLY A 9 -20.69 3.21 0.48
CA GLY A 9 -21.10 3.98 1.66
C GLY A 9 -20.30 3.68 2.92
N ILE A 10 -19.22 2.92 2.84
CA ILE A 10 -18.30 2.70 3.97
C ILE A 10 -17.42 3.92 4.13
N ASP A 11 -17.40 4.49 5.35
CA ASP A 11 -16.52 5.60 5.65
C ASP A 11 -15.05 5.14 5.68
N ILE A 12 -14.25 5.75 4.82
CA ILE A 12 -12.83 5.44 4.65
C ILE A 12 -12.04 6.73 4.68
N SER A 13 -11.16 6.82 5.68
CA SER A 13 -10.31 8.00 5.87
C SER A 13 -9.39 8.25 4.64
N PRO A 14 -9.14 9.53 4.28
CA PRO A 14 -8.23 9.88 3.19
C PRO A 14 -6.82 9.28 3.35
N SER A 15 -6.30 9.25 4.58
CA SER A 15 -4.98 8.67 4.88
C SER A 15 -4.91 7.19 4.56
N LEU A 16 -6.00 6.42 4.75
CA LEU A 16 -6.03 5.00 4.41
C LEU A 16 -6.04 4.78 2.88
N ILE A 17 -6.67 5.68 2.13
CA ILE A 17 -6.61 5.66 0.65
C ILE A 17 -5.20 5.98 0.15
N GLU A 18 -4.53 6.96 0.77
CA GLU A 18 -3.13 7.28 0.45
C GLU A 18 -2.19 6.12 0.77
N ALA A 19 -2.35 5.49 1.95
CA ALA A 19 -1.61 4.30 2.35
C ALA A 19 -1.75 3.17 1.31
N ALA A 20 -2.97 2.87 0.87
CA ALA A 20 -3.22 1.88 -0.18
C ALA A 20 -2.53 2.23 -1.51
N ARG A 21 -2.61 3.50 -1.94
CA ARG A 21 -1.94 3.96 -3.18
C ARG A 21 -0.42 3.84 -3.11
N VAL A 22 0.18 4.04 -1.94
CA VAL A 22 1.62 3.83 -1.75
C VAL A 22 1.95 2.35 -1.89
N LEU A 23 1.19 1.47 -1.22
CA LEU A 23 1.41 0.03 -1.28
C LEU A 23 1.21 -0.54 -2.69
N ASP A 24 0.21 -0.06 -3.45
CA ASP A 24 -0.02 -0.47 -4.84
C ASP A 24 1.23 -0.25 -5.72
N LYS A 25 1.95 0.86 -5.50
CA LYS A 25 3.18 1.17 -6.25
C LYS A 25 4.31 0.17 -5.97
N HIS A 26 4.31 -0.50 -4.82
CA HIS A 26 5.35 -1.47 -4.49
C HIS A 26 5.11 -2.83 -5.16
N TYR A 27 3.93 -3.09 -5.74
CA TYR A 27 3.60 -4.42 -6.27
C TYR A 27 4.49 -4.87 -7.44
N ILE A 28 4.74 -4.01 -8.43
CA ILE A 28 5.56 -4.37 -9.60
C ILE A 28 7.06 -4.22 -9.34
N PRO A 29 7.57 -3.06 -8.87
CA PRO A 29 9.01 -2.79 -8.83
C PRO A 29 9.78 -3.64 -7.80
N THR A 30 9.13 -4.13 -6.74
CA THR A 30 9.79 -5.01 -5.75
C THR A 30 10.05 -6.43 -6.26
N ARG A 31 9.30 -6.90 -7.28
CA ARG A 31 9.29 -8.31 -7.71
C ARG A 31 9.89 -8.52 -9.09
N TYR A 32 9.78 -7.54 -9.97
CA TYR A 32 10.22 -7.67 -11.35
C TYR A 32 11.20 -6.54 -11.70
N PRO A 33 12.48 -6.87 -12.01
CA PRO A 33 13.48 -5.86 -12.37
C PRO A 33 13.10 -5.01 -13.59
N ASN A 34 12.31 -5.56 -14.53
CA ASN A 34 11.78 -4.81 -15.67
C ASN A 34 10.73 -3.74 -15.27
N GLY A 35 10.32 -3.69 -14.00
CA GLY A 35 9.51 -2.62 -13.42
C GLY A 35 10.29 -1.35 -13.12
N LEU A 36 11.62 -1.36 -13.30
CA LEU A 36 12.52 -0.23 -13.11
C LEU A 36 13.25 0.08 -14.43
N PRO A 37 13.59 1.36 -14.71
CA PRO A 37 14.32 1.73 -15.91
C PRO A 37 15.71 1.08 -16.01
N GLU A 38 16.35 0.87 -14.87
CA GLU A 38 17.68 0.24 -14.71
C GLU A 38 17.88 -0.20 -13.24
N GLY A 39 18.92 -1.00 -12.97
CA GLY A 39 19.30 -1.44 -11.61
C GLY A 39 18.43 -2.53 -10.98
N ALA A 40 18.87 -3.05 -9.83
CA ALA A 40 18.14 -4.02 -9.02
C ALA A 40 17.18 -3.31 -8.05
N PRO A 41 16.00 -3.89 -7.72
CA PRO A 41 15.07 -3.30 -6.77
C PRO A 41 15.71 -2.87 -5.44
N THR A 42 16.64 -3.65 -4.91
CA THR A 42 17.35 -3.34 -3.65
C THR A 42 18.13 -2.02 -3.66
N GLU A 43 18.42 -1.46 -4.84
CA GLU A 43 19.11 -0.17 -5.00
C GLU A 43 18.17 1.03 -4.88
N PHE A 44 16.86 0.82 -5.07
CA PHE A 44 15.85 1.89 -5.08
C PHE A 44 15.06 2.01 -3.78
N TYR A 45 15.01 0.94 -2.98
CA TYR A 45 14.24 0.93 -1.74
C TYR A 45 15.09 1.33 -0.54
N THR A 46 14.57 2.31 0.21
CA THR A 46 15.15 2.74 1.48
C THR A 46 14.53 2.00 2.65
N ARG A 47 15.24 2.01 3.79
CA ARG A 47 14.70 1.50 5.06
C ARG A 47 13.39 2.21 5.46
N LYS A 48 13.34 3.52 5.27
CA LYS A 48 12.16 4.33 5.59
C LYS A 48 10.93 3.87 4.80
N GLU A 49 11.09 3.62 3.49
CA GLU A 49 9.99 3.10 2.66
C GLU A 49 9.51 1.72 3.12
N ALA A 50 10.43 0.86 3.57
CA ALA A 50 10.04 -0.44 4.14
C ALA A 50 9.25 -0.28 5.46
N GLU A 51 9.69 0.62 6.34
CA GLU A 51 9.00 0.92 7.61
C GLU A 51 7.62 1.56 7.38
N ASP A 52 7.52 2.48 6.41
CA ASP A 52 6.24 3.08 6.00
C ASP A 52 5.30 2.03 5.38
N ALA A 53 5.81 1.13 4.53
CA ALA A 53 5.01 0.05 3.95
C ALA A 53 4.45 -0.91 5.01
N LEU A 54 5.25 -1.24 6.04
CA LEU A 54 4.78 -2.04 7.17
C LEU A 54 3.65 -1.32 7.92
N ARG A 55 3.88 -0.05 8.30
CA ARG A 55 2.88 0.75 9.02
C ARG A 55 1.57 0.88 8.22
N TYR A 56 1.65 1.19 6.93
CA TYR A 56 0.48 1.29 6.05
C TYR A 56 -0.27 -0.05 5.92
N SER A 57 0.46 -1.16 5.82
CA SER A 57 -0.13 -2.49 5.77
C SER A 57 -0.89 -2.81 7.06
N GLU A 58 -0.31 -2.48 8.21
CA GLU A 58 -0.98 -2.66 9.50
C GLU A 58 -2.24 -1.79 9.64
N GLU A 59 -2.23 -0.54 9.16
CA GLU A 59 -3.41 0.33 9.14
C GLU A 59 -4.56 -0.28 8.32
N ILE A 60 -4.26 -0.77 7.12
CA ILE A 60 -5.26 -1.42 6.26
C ILE A 60 -5.79 -2.71 6.88
N LEU A 61 -4.91 -3.53 7.46
CA LEU A 61 -5.33 -4.76 8.13
C LEU A 61 -6.18 -4.47 9.38
N ARG A 62 -5.87 -3.41 10.14
CA ARG A 62 -6.72 -2.97 11.26
C ARG A 62 -8.09 -2.55 10.79
N PHE A 63 -8.16 -1.76 9.71
CA PHE A 63 -9.45 -1.36 9.11
C PHE A 63 -10.26 -2.58 8.66
N ALA A 64 -9.66 -3.50 7.89
CA ALA A 64 -10.34 -4.69 7.40
C ALA A 64 -10.88 -5.56 8.55
N ARG A 65 -10.11 -5.73 9.63
CA ARG A 65 -10.57 -6.45 10.84
C ARG A 65 -11.76 -5.78 11.52
N HIS A 66 -11.80 -4.44 11.58
CA HIS A 66 -12.96 -3.73 12.14
C HIS A 66 -14.19 -3.85 11.24
N LEU A 67 -14.00 -3.85 9.92
CA LEU A 67 -15.09 -3.96 8.96
C LEU A 67 -15.74 -5.36 8.96
N LEU A 68 -14.94 -6.42 9.14
CA LEU A 68 -15.40 -7.81 9.16
C LEU A 68 -15.88 -8.28 10.55
N GLY A 69 -15.93 -7.37 11.54
CA GLY A 69 -16.35 -7.64 12.92
C GLY A 69 -17.81 -8.02 13.06
#